data_AF-A0A2H6FSM3-F1
#
_entry.id   AF-A0A2H6FSM3-F1
#
_cell.length_a   1.000
_cell.length_b   1.000
_cell.length_c   1.000
_cell.angle_alpha   90.00
_cell.angle_beta   90.00
_cell.angle_gamma   90.00
#
_symmetry.space_group_name_H-M   'P 1'
#
loop_
_entity.id
_entity.type
_entity.pdbx_description
1 polymer ?
#
loop_
_entity_poly.entity_id
_entity_poly.type
_entity_poly.pdbx_seq_one_letter_code
_entity_poly.pdbx_strand_id
1 'polypeptide(L)'
;MNEVRRFLRYTLPGIACVIQLLIALSISDLDVVSKLWNDEGAAKGIALVFGAFIASGGLGYVFSIIYFALYWDDSIADKVAIDHRTLLESLQNYVELKCSTGEIIKAESLSKRQAWSIITQYWHSKTAKNKSIKGLNSITDRLVDVTHGIGTTIVGTFIAFATWLLLLFFISSNSLNLKTFYICLTWFVLLSMMYFNYKRSLEALQSIANSTLTQVIMEDYERIKPEKVTIWFSE
;
A
#
# COMPACT_ATOMS: atom_id res chain seq x y z
N MET A 1 -18.85 -11.63 -3.54
CA MET A 1 -18.58 -10.36 -2.82
C MET A 1 -17.14 -9.85 -2.97
N ASN A 2 -16.16 -10.69 -3.37
CA ASN A 2 -14.75 -10.27 -3.49
C ASN A 2 -14.47 -9.39 -4.73
N GLU A 3 -15.16 -9.60 -5.85
CA GLU A 3 -14.90 -8.85 -7.09
C GLU A 3 -15.19 -7.36 -6.97
N VAL A 4 -16.30 -6.97 -6.34
CA VAL A 4 -16.64 -5.54 -6.12
C VAL A 4 -15.56 -4.87 -5.27
N ARG A 5 -15.08 -5.54 -4.22
CA ARG A 5 -14.00 -4.99 -3.39
C ARG A 5 -12.71 -4.85 -4.18
N ARG A 6 -12.36 -5.86 -4.97
CA ARG A 6 -11.18 -5.85 -5.83
C ARG A 6 -11.26 -4.72 -6.87
N PHE A 7 -12.43 -4.52 -7.49
CA PHE A 7 -12.68 -3.41 -8.39
C PHE A 7 -12.51 -2.06 -7.66
N LEU A 8 -13.21 -1.86 -6.54
CA LEU A 8 -13.13 -0.61 -5.76
C LEU A 8 -11.71 -0.30 -5.29
N ARG A 9 -10.91 -1.32 -4.96
CA ARG A 9 -9.50 -1.16 -4.57
C ARG A 9 -8.66 -0.48 -5.65
N TYR A 10 -8.95 -0.71 -6.94
CA TYR A 10 -8.26 -0.06 -8.04
C TYR A 10 -8.98 1.18 -8.56
N THR A 11 -10.29 1.30 -8.38
CA THR A 11 -11.06 2.44 -8.90
C THR A 11 -11.04 3.64 -7.94
N LEU A 12 -11.15 3.41 -6.62
CA LEU A 12 -11.24 4.48 -5.62
C LEU A 12 -10.01 5.41 -5.58
N PRO A 13 -8.75 4.92 -5.61
CA PRO A 13 -7.59 5.80 -5.65
C PRO A 13 -7.57 6.72 -6.87
N GLY A 14 -8.00 6.20 -8.02
CA GLY A 14 -8.14 6.97 -9.26
C GLY A 14 -9.22 8.06 -9.13
N ILE A 15 -10.41 7.70 -8.65
CA ILE A 15 -11.50 8.66 -8.40
C ILE A 15 -11.06 9.75 -7.41
N ALA A 16 -10.40 9.37 -6.31
CA ALA A 16 -9.92 10.32 -5.30
C ALA A 16 -8.92 11.33 -5.90
N CYS A 17 -7.94 10.84 -6.68
CA CYS A 17 -6.98 11.68 -7.39
C CYS A 17 -7.67 12.70 -8.30
N VAL A 18 -8.65 12.27 -9.11
CA VAL A 18 -9.39 13.15 -10.02
C VAL A 18 -10.20 14.18 -9.25
N ILE A 19 -10.97 13.76 -8.24
CA ILE A 19 -11.79 14.67 -7.43
C ILE A 19 -10.91 15.72 -6.75
N GLN A 20 -9.80 15.32 -6.14
CA GLN A 20 -8.89 16.25 -5.48
C GLN A 20 -8.27 17.24 -6.47
N LEU A 21 -7.87 16.79 -7.65
CA LEU A 21 -7.34 17.67 -8.71
C LEU A 21 -8.40 18.67 -9.18
N LEU A 22 -9.64 18.24 -9.42
CA LEU A 22 -10.74 19.11 -9.83
C LEU A 22 -11.07 20.14 -8.74
N ILE A 23 -11.11 19.73 -7.47
CA ILE A 23 -11.31 20.64 -6.34
C ILE A 23 -10.18 21.67 -6.31
N ALA A 24 -8.91 21.24 -6.38
CA ALA A 24 -7.77 22.15 -6.36
C ALA A 24 -7.82 23.16 -7.52
N LEU A 25 -8.18 22.71 -8.74
CA LEU A 25 -8.35 23.58 -9.90
C LEU A 25 -9.52 24.55 -9.76
N SER A 26 -10.65 24.12 -9.19
CA SER A 26 -11.83 24.97 -8.98
C SER A 26 -11.62 26.09 -7.96
N ILE A 27 -10.76 25.85 -6.96
CA ILE A 27 -10.37 26.84 -5.94
C ILE A 27 -9.22 27.72 -6.47
N SER A 28 -8.43 27.19 -7.40
CA SER A 28 -7.43 27.95 -8.15
C SER A 28 -8.11 28.96 -9.07
N ASP A 29 -7.36 29.96 -9.52
CA ASP A 29 -7.91 31.09 -10.27
C ASP A 29 -8.78 30.64 -11.46
N LEU A 30 -9.95 31.28 -11.63
CA LEU A 30 -10.92 30.94 -12.68
C LEU A 30 -10.32 31.07 -14.08
N ASP A 31 -9.28 31.89 -14.22
CA ASP A 31 -8.54 32.09 -15.47
C ASP A 31 -7.81 30.82 -15.95
N VAL A 32 -7.33 29.97 -15.04
CA VAL A 32 -6.69 28.69 -15.43
C VAL A 32 -7.74 27.73 -15.97
N VAL A 33 -8.88 27.64 -15.29
CA VAL A 33 -10.00 26.78 -15.69
C VAL A 33 -10.61 27.27 -17.00
N SER A 34 -10.79 28.59 -17.16
CA SER A 34 -11.38 29.18 -18.36
C SER A 34 -10.47 28.99 -19.58
N LYS A 35 -9.14 29.15 -19.44
CA LYS A 35 -8.19 28.85 -20.53
C LYS A 35 -8.24 27.39 -20.96
N LEU A 36 -8.31 26.47 -20.01
CA LEU A 36 -8.44 25.03 -20.30
C LEU A 36 -9.79 24.68 -20.94
N TRP A 37 -10.87 25.37 -20.55
CA TRP A 37 -12.22 25.10 -21.03
C TRP A 37 -12.51 25.72 -22.40
N ASN A 38 -11.94 26.89 -22.68
CA ASN A 38 -12.14 27.62 -23.93
C ASN A 38 -11.32 27.03 -25.09
N ASP A 39 -10.32 26.19 -24.80
CA ASP A 39 -9.68 25.37 -25.82
C ASP A 39 -10.53 24.11 -26.06
N GLU A 40 -11.41 24.17 -27.06
CA GLU A 40 -12.30 23.05 -27.42
C GLU A 40 -11.55 21.74 -27.70
N GLY A 41 -10.32 21.81 -28.20
CA GLY A 41 -9.48 20.65 -28.47
C GLY A 41 -9.00 20.01 -27.17
N ALA A 42 -8.48 20.84 -26.26
CA ALA A 42 -8.02 20.41 -24.94
C ALA A 42 -9.18 19.85 -24.09
N ALA A 43 -10.34 20.54 -24.06
CA ALA A 43 -11.49 20.12 -23.26
C ALA A 43 -12.04 18.74 -23.69
N LYS A 44 -12.19 18.51 -25.00
CA LYS A 44 -12.63 17.21 -25.55
C LYS A 44 -11.60 16.12 -25.30
N GLY A 45 -10.30 16.42 -25.46
CA GLY A 45 -9.21 15.49 -25.19
C GLY A 45 -9.14 15.06 -23.72
N ILE A 46 -9.21 16.03 -22.80
CA ILE A 46 -9.21 15.80 -21.35
C ILE A 46 -10.45 14.99 -20.95
N ALA A 47 -11.65 15.38 -21.38
CA ALA A 47 -12.87 14.65 -21.03
C ALA A 47 -12.86 13.20 -21.52
N LEU A 48 -12.36 12.95 -22.74
CA LEU A 48 -12.27 11.61 -23.31
C LEU A 48 -11.22 10.75 -22.58
N VAL A 49 -10.02 11.30 -22.32
CA VAL A 49 -8.95 10.57 -21.63
C VAL A 49 -9.34 10.28 -20.18
N PHE A 50 -9.83 11.27 -19.43
CA PHE A 50 -10.28 11.06 -18.04
C PHE A 50 -11.49 10.14 -17.98
N GLY A 51 -12.48 10.31 -18.87
CA GLY A 51 -13.64 9.45 -18.94
C GLY A 51 -13.26 7.98 -19.17
N ALA A 52 -12.40 7.70 -20.14
CA ALA A 52 -11.93 6.35 -20.43
C ALA A 52 -11.05 5.77 -19.31
N PHE A 53 -10.17 6.57 -18.71
CA PHE A 53 -9.27 6.10 -17.63
C PHE A 53 -9.99 5.87 -16.30
N ILE A 54 -11.00 6.69 -15.98
CA ILE A 54 -11.82 6.51 -14.77
C ILE A 54 -12.74 5.30 -14.95
N ALA A 55 -13.40 5.19 -16.11
CA ALA A 55 -14.28 4.05 -16.41
C ALA A 55 -13.52 2.71 -16.39
N SER A 56 -12.23 2.71 -16.73
CA SER A 56 -11.39 1.50 -16.74
C SER A 56 -10.70 1.18 -15.41
N GLY A 57 -10.71 2.10 -14.42
CA GLY A 57 -9.90 1.96 -13.20
C GLY A 57 -8.39 2.00 -13.46
N GLY A 58 -7.96 2.40 -14.67
CA GLY A 58 -6.57 2.34 -15.10
C GLY A 58 -5.64 3.19 -14.23
N LEU A 59 -6.10 4.37 -13.80
CA LEU A 59 -5.30 5.26 -12.93
C LEU A 59 -4.94 4.60 -11.60
N GLY A 60 -5.92 4.00 -10.90
CA GLY A 60 -5.59 3.40 -9.62
C GLY A 60 -4.83 2.07 -9.76
N TYR A 61 -4.91 1.38 -10.91
CA TYR A 61 -3.97 0.30 -11.22
C TYR A 61 -2.53 0.81 -11.35
N VAL A 62 -2.30 1.91 -12.09
CA VAL A 62 -0.98 2.55 -12.19
C VAL A 62 -0.48 2.98 -10.80
N PHE A 63 -1.33 3.60 -9.99
CA PHE A 63 -0.97 3.98 -8.62
C PHE A 63 -0.67 2.76 -7.73
N SER A 64 -1.34 1.62 -7.98
CA SER A 64 -1.06 0.35 -7.31
C SER A 64 0.33 -0.20 -7.64
N ILE A 65 0.74 -0.13 -8.91
CA ILE A 65 2.09 -0.52 -9.32
C ILE A 65 3.13 0.38 -8.65
N ILE A 66 2.93 1.70 -8.69
CA ILE A 66 3.85 2.65 -8.06
C ILE A 66 3.93 2.41 -6.55
N TYR A 67 2.79 2.24 -5.87
CA TYR A 67 2.75 1.91 -4.46
C TYR A 67 3.49 0.61 -4.15
N PHE A 68 3.29 -0.44 -4.96
CA PHE A 68 3.98 -1.71 -4.76
C PHE A 68 5.49 -1.60 -4.95
N ALA A 69 5.95 -0.83 -5.94
CA ALA A 69 7.36 -0.54 -6.14
C ALA A 69 7.95 0.19 -4.92
N LEU A 70 7.29 1.25 -4.44
CA LEU A 70 7.71 2.01 -3.25
C LEU A 70 7.66 1.17 -1.96
N TYR A 71 6.71 0.24 -1.86
CA TYR A 71 6.56 -0.64 -0.71
C TYR A 71 7.78 -1.55 -0.54
N TRP A 72 8.40 -1.99 -1.63
CA TRP A 72 9.56 -2.88 -1.61
C TRP A 72 10.90 -2.19 -1.90
N ASP A 73 10.91 -0.88 -2.09
CA ASP A 73 12.15 -0.11 -2.28
C ASP A 73 12.92 -0.04 -0.96
N ASP A 74 14.17 -0.52 -0.92
CA ASP A 74 14.95 -0.63 0.32
C ASP A 74 15.14 0.72 1.06
N SER A 75 15.12 1.86 0.34
CA SER A 75 15.28 3.19 0.96
C SER A 75 14.03 3.66 1.73
N ILE A 76 12.86 3.08 1.42
CA ILE A 76 11.57 3.46 1.99
C ILE A 76 10.96 2.30 2.80
N ALA A 77 11.23 1.05 2.41
CA ALA A 77 10.63 -0.17 2.94
C ALA A 77 10.75 -0.28 4.46
N ASP A 78 11.84 0.25 5.05
CA ASP A 78 12.02 0.32 6.49
C ASP A 78 10.86 1.02 7.23
N LYS A 79 10.20 1.99 6.57
CA LYS A 79 9.10 2.78 7.12
C LYS A 79 7.71 2.30 6.69
N VAL A 80 7.59 1.68 5.52
CA VAL A 80 6.29 1.42 4.88
C VAL A 80 5.93 -0.05 4.71
N ALA A 81 6.90 -0.96 4.81
CA ALA A 81 6.69 -2.40 4.65
C ALA A 81 6.59 -3.12 5.99
N ILE A 82 5.67 -4.10 6.06
CA ILE A 82 5.56 -5.02 7.18
C ILE A 82 6.91 -5.70 7.42
N ASP A 83 7.37 -5.68 8.67
CA ASP A 83 8.63 -6.27 9.05
C ASP A 83 8.43 -7.55 9.87
N HIS A 84 8.48 -8.68 9.19
CA HIS A 84 8.44 -10.00 9.83
C HIS A 84 9.81 -10.50 10.31
N ARG A 85 10.91 -9.75 10.11
CA ARG A 85 12.24 -10.16 10.58
C ARG A 85 12.26 -10.28 12.09
N THR A 86 11.70 -9.28 12.78
CA THR A 86 11.57 -9.25 14.25
C THR A 86 10.85 -10.48 14.81
N LEU A 87 9.82 -10.97 14.11
CA LEU A 87 9.12 -12.21 14.48
C LEU A 87 10.06 -13.41 14.36
N LEU A 88 10.71 -13.58 13.20
CA LEU A 88 11.61 -14.71 12.94
C LEU A 88 12.82 -14.71 13.89
N GLU A 89 13.40 -13.54 14.17
CA GLU A 89 14.47 -13.35 15.14
C GLU A 89 14.03 -13.75 16.56
N SER A 90 12.84 -13.32 16.99
CA SER A 90 12.29 -13.68 18.30
C SER A 90 12.02 -15.19 18.45
N LEU A 91 11.85 -15.90 17.33
CA LEU A 91 11.52 -17.32 17.29
C LEU A 91 12.69 -18.23 16.88
N GLN A 92 13.92 -17.72 16.77
CA GLN A 92 15.10 -18.48 16.33
C GLN A 92 15.42 -19.73 17.19
N ASN A 93 14.95 -19.76 18.44
CA ASN A 93 15.09 -20.92 19.33
C ASN A 93 14.07 -22.02 19.05
N TYR A 94 12.98 -21.70 18.38
CA TYR A 94 11.85 -22.60 18.10
C TYR A 94 11.78 -22.99 16.62
N VAL A 95 12.39 -22.19 15.74
CA VAL A 95 12.33 -22.33 14.29
C VAL A 95 13.72 -22.50 13.71
N GLU A 96 13.84 -23.38 12.71
CA GLU A 96 15.01 -23.51 11.84
C GLU A 96 14.60 -23.13 10.42
N LEU A 97 15.24 -22.09 9.85
CA LEU A 97 14.98 -21.63 8.49
C LEU A 97 15.95 -22.34 7.55
N LYS A 98 15.43 -23.02 6.52
CA LYS A 98 16.25 -23.70 5.51
C LYS A 98 15.94 -23.20 4.10
N CYS A 99 16.97 -22.96 3.30
CA CYS A 99 16.78 -22.72 1.87
C CYS A 99 16.55 -24.04 1.12
N SER A 100 16.31 -23.94 -0.20
CA SER A 100 16.15 -25.10 -1.09
C SER A 100 17.36 -26.04 -1.14
N THR A 101 18.58 -25.57 -0.81
CA THR A 101 19.78 -26.40 -0.72
C THR A 101 19.93 -27.11 0.62
N GLY A 102 19.07 -26.80 1.60
CA GLY A 102 19.10 -27.35 2.96
C GLY A 102 20.01 -26.57 3.93
N GLU A 103 20.70 -25.52 3.47
CA GLU A 103 21.50 -24.66 4.33
C GLU A 103 20.62 -23.86 5.30
N ILE A 104 21.12 -23.66 6.52
CA ILE A 104 20.42 -22.92 7.57
C ILE A 104 20.64 -21.42 7.35
N ILE A 105 19.55 -20.67 7.24
CA ILE A 105 19.56 -19.21 7.09
C ILE A 105 19.32 -18.55 8.44
N LYS A 106 20.11 -17.53 8.78
CA LYS A 106 19.88 -16.72 9.97
C LYS A 106 18.81 -15.66 9.71
N ALA A 107 17.86 -15.50 10.62
CA ALA A 107 16.76 -14.53 10.47
C ALA A 107 17.25 -13.09 10.24
N GLU A 108 18.31 -12.69 10.94
CA GLU A 108 18.98 -11.39 10.86
C GLU A 108 19.59 -11.08 9.47
N SER A 109 19.83 -12.10 8.64
CA SER A 109 20.34 -11.93 7.27
C SER A 109 19.25 -11.72 6.22
N LEU A 110 17.97 -11.86 6.59
CA LEU A 110 16.86 -11.77 5.66
C LEU A 110 16.51 -10.30 5.36
N SER A 111 16.24 -10.01 4.09
CA SER A 111 15.50 -8.79 3.72
C SER A 111 14.05 -8.87 4.22
N LYS A 112 13.38 -7.72 4.35
CA LYS A 112 11.94 -7.68 4.67
C LYS A 112 11.10 -8.49 3.69
N ARG A 113 11.46 -8.46 2.41
CA ARG A 113 10.77 -9.19 1.34
C ARG A 113 10.93 -10.71 1.48
N GLN A 114 12.13 -11.19 1.78
CA GLN A 114 12.37 -12.61 2.04
C GLN A 114 11.61 -13.06 3.29
N ALA A 115 11.69 -12.31 4.40
CA ALA A 115 10.95 -12.61 5.62
C ALA A 115 9.43 -12.67 5.37
N TRP A 116 8.89 -11.72 4.60
CA TRP A 116 7.49 -11.73 4.19
C TRP A 116 7.11 -12.94 3.33
N SER A 117 7.97 -13.34 2.40
CA SER A 117 7.76 -14.54 1.57
C SER A 117 7.72 -15.81 2.42
N ILE A 118 8.69 -16.00 3.31
CA ILE A 118 8.79 -17.14 4.24
C ILE A 118 7.54 -17.25 5.10
N ILE A 119 7.16 -16.15 5.75
CA ILE A 119 5.99 -16.11 6.63
C ILE A 119 4.70 -16.37 5.86
N THR A 120 4.56 -15.81 4.66
CA THR A 120 3.37 -16.00 3.82
C THR A 120 3.26 -17.46 3.36
N GLN A 121 4.36 -18.08 2.94
CA GLN A 121 4.41 -19.51 2.59
C GLN A 121 4.02 -20.37 3.80
N TYR A 122 4.60 -20.08 4.98
CA TYR A 122 4.26 -20.78 6.21
C TYR A 122 2.77 -20.62 6.57
N TRP A 123 2.24 -19.40 6.54
CA TRP A 123 0.83 -19.09 6.79
C TRP A 123 -0.09 -19.93 5.89
N HIS A 124 0.16 -19.94 4.58
CA HIS A 124 -0.64 -20.72 3.62
C HIS A 124 -0.53 -22.23 3.86
N SER A 125 0.65 -22.74 4.21
CA SER A 125 0.84 -24.16 4.53
C SER A 125 0.00 -24.61 5.75
N LYS A 126 -0.26 -23.69 6.68
CA LYS A 126 -1.02 -23.95 7.92
C LYS A 126 -2.50 -23.61 7.79
N THR A 127 -2.91 -22.81 6.81
CA THR A 127 -4.30 -22.36 6.63
C THR A 127 -5.30 -23.52 6.52
N ALA A 128 -4.92 -24.63 5.87
CA ALA A 128 -5.78 -25.81 5.76
C ALA A 128 -5.88 -26.62 7.07
N LYS A 129 -4.85 -26.57 7.93
CA LYS A 129 -4.70 -27.45 9.10
C LYS A 129 -5.03 -26.77 10.43
N ASN A 130 -4.86 -25.45 10.53
CA ASN A 130 -5.06 -24.70 11.77
C ASN A 130 -6.33 -23.84 11.70
N LYS A 131 -7.30 -24.13 12.59
CA LYS A 131 -8.59 -23.41 12.65
C LYS A 131 -8.42 -21.93 13.02
N SER A 132 -7.42 -21.56 13.82
CA SER A 132 -7.13 -20.18 14.22
C SER A 132 -6.73 -19.34 13.00
N ILE A 133 -5.75 -19.82 12.23
CA ILE A 133 -5.30 -19.16 10.98
C ILE A 133 -6.47 -19.05 9.99
N LYS A 134 -7.23 -20.14 9.81
CA LYS A 134 -8.39 -20.13 8.90
C LYS A 134 -9.44 -19.08 9.29
N GLY A 135 -9.72 -18.93 10.58
CA GLY A 135 -10.67 -17.93 11.09
C GLY A 135 -10.19 -16.50 10.86
N LEU A 136 -8.88 -16.26 10.99
CA LEU A 136 -8.28 -14.94 10.85
C LEU A 136 -7.99 -14.54 9.41
N ASN A 137 -7.90 -15.48 8.46
CA ASN A 137 -7.59 -15.18 7.06
C ASN A 137 -8.49 -14.09 6.48
N SER A 138 -9.80 -14.16 6.72
CA SER A 138 -10.74 -13.16 6.21
C SER A 138 -10.58 -11.76 6.82
N ILE A 139 -10.02 -11.66 8.03
CA ILE A 139 -9.73 -10.39 8.71
C ILE A 139 -8.42 -9.83 8.17
N THR A 140 -7.38 -10.67 8.08
CA THR A 140 -6.09 -10.32 7.49
C THR A 140 -6.26 -9.85 6.04
N ASP A 141 -7.02 -10.56 5.22
CA ASP A 141 -7.31 -10.18 3.83
C ASP A 141 -7.96 -8.79 3.74
N ARG A 142 -8.93 -8.50 4.63
CA ARG A 142 -9.58 -7.19 4.70
C ARG A 142 -8.59 -6.09 5.09
N LEU A 143 -7.74 -6.35 6.08
CA LEU A 143 -6.74 -5.38 6.52
C LEU A 143 -5.67 -5.13 5.47
N VAL A 144 -5.24 -6.17 4.74
CA VAL A 144 -4.34 -6.05 3.58
C VAL A 144 -4.99 -5.20 2.51
N ASP A 145 -6.24 -5.47 2.15
CA ASP A 145 -6.99 -4.69 1.15
C ASP A 145 -7.14 -3.21 1.57
N VAL A 146 -7.46 -2.94 2.84
CA VAL A 146 -7.57 -1.58 3.39
C VAL A 146 -6.21 -0.87 3.36
N THR A 147 -5.16 -1.53 3.84
CA THR A 147 -3.79 -0.96 3.89
C THR A 147 -3.29 -0.63 2.49
N HIS A 148 -3.48 -1.55 1.55
CA HIS A 148 -3.16 -1.33 0.14
C HIS A 148 -4.00 -0.19 -0.46
N GLY A 149 -5.31 -0.16 -0.19
CA GLY A 149 -6.19 0.91 -0.65
C GLY A 149 -5.77 2.29 -0.14
N ILE A 150 -5.37 2.40 1.14
CA ILE A 150 -4.84 3.65 1.69
C ILE A 150 -3.51 4.02 1.01
N GLY A 151 -2.58 3.08 0.91
CA GLY A 151 -1.26 3.30 0.30
C GLY A 151 -1.34 3.78 -1.16
N THR A 152 -2.19 3.14 -1.95
CA THR A 152 -2.46 3.55 -3.35
C THR A 152 -3.14 4.92 -3.44
N THR A 153 -4.05 5.24 -2.51
CA THR A 153 -4.68 6.56 -2.46
C THR A 153 -3.67 7.64 -2.07
N ILE A 154 -2.70 7.37 -1.18
CA ILE A 154 -1.61 8.30 -0.86
C ILE A 154 -0.80 8.62 -2.12
N VAL A 155 -0.43 7.60 -2.91
CA VAL A 155 0.29 7.80 -4.18
C VAL A 155 -0.54 8.64 -5.15
N GLY A 156 -1.82 8.31 -5.34
CA GLY A 156 -2.72 9.08 -6.19
C GLY A 156 -2.88 10.53 -5.75
N THR A 157 -2.97 10.76 -4.43
CA THR A 157 -3.05 12.09 -3.80
C THR A 157 -1.76 12.88 -4.08
N PHE A 158 -0.59 12.28 -3.87
CA PHE A 158 0.68 12.94 -4.18
C PHE A 158 0.83 13.30 -5.66
N ILE A 159 0.43 12.41 -6.57
CA ILE A 159 0.46 12.67 -8.02
C ILE A 159 -0.52 13.78 -8.41
N ALA A 160 -1.72 13.79 -7.83
CA ALA A 160 -2.70 14.87 -8.06
C ALA A 160 -2.15 16.23 -7.61
N PHE A 161 -1.51 16.28 -6.43
CA PHE A 161 -0.85 17.49 -5.94
C PHE A 161 0.27 17.98 -6.87
N ALA A 162 1.15 17.07 -7.29
CA ALA A 162 2.23 17.39 -8.23
C ALA A 162 1.67 17.89 -9.59
N THR A 163 0.63 17.24 -10.10
CA THR A 163 -0.05 17.63 -11.35
C THR A 163 -0.65 19.04 -11.23
N TRP A 164 -1.32 19.33 -10.12
CA TRP A 164 -1.88 20.66 -9.84
C TRP A 164 -0.78 21.74 -9.79
N LEU A 165 0.35 21.47 -9.12
CA LEU A 165 1.48 22.40 -9.08
C LEU A 165 2.07 22.67 -10.47
N LEU A 166 2.20 21.64 -11.31
CA LEU A 166 2.69 21.79 -12.69
C LEU A 166 1.73 22.65 -13.52
N LEU A 167 0.42 22.40 -13.43
CA LEU A 167 -0.59 23.22 -14.12
C LEU A 167 -0.53 24.67 -13.66
N LEU A 168 -0.38 24.91 -12.36
CA LEU A 168 -0.22 26.25 -11.82
C LEU A 168 1.04 26.93 -12.38
N PHE A 169 2.18 26.22 -12.40
CA PHE A 169 3.45 26.75 -12.89
C PHE A 169 3.43 27.11 -14.39
N PHE A 170 2.79 26.29 -15.23
CA PHE A 170 2.79 26.50 -16.68
C PHE A 170 1.67 27.41 -17.20
N ILE A 171 0.49 27.39 -16.57
CA ILE A 171 -0.70 28.09 -17.08
C ILE A 171 -0.90 29.43 -16.38
N SER A 172 -0.54 29.52 -15.09
CA SER A 172 -0.74 30.72 -14.31
C SER A 172 0.48 31.62 -14.40
N SER A 173 0.28 32.83 -14.90
CA SER A 173 1.25 33.92 -14.76
C SER A 173 1.29 34.48 -13.33
N ASN A 174 0.43 34.00 -12.43
CA ASN A 174 0.32 34.54 -11.07
C ASN A 174 1.41 34.00 -10.15
N SER A 175 2.02 34.93 -9.41
CA SER A 175 2.84 34.64 -8.24
C SER A 175 2.05 33.85 -7.20
N LEU A 176 2.72 32.95 -6.47
CA LEU A 176 2.19 32.22 -5.31
C LEU A 176 1.38 33.16 -4.41
N ASN A 177 0.07 32.99 -4.38
CA ASN A 177 -0.85 33.81 -3.57
C ASN A 177 -1.28 33.07 -2.30
N LEU A 178 -1.96 33.79 -1.41
CA LEU A 178 -2.43 33.24 -0.14
C LEU A 178 -3.36 32.01 -0.33
N LYS A 179 -4.14 31.95 -1.41
CA LYS A 179 -4.99 30.78 -1.74
C LYS A 179 -4.13 29.55 -2.03
N THR A 180 -3.07 29.71 -2.83
CA THR A 180 -2.13 28.64 -3.15
C THR A 180 -1.49 28.07 -1.89
N PHE A 181 -1.10 28.95 -0.95
CA PHE A 181 -0.58 28.53 0.34
C PHE A 181 -1.58 27.67 1.13
N TYR A 182 -2.85 28.09 1.24
CA TYR A 182 -3.87 27.31 1.95
C TYR A 182 -4.19 25.97 1.28
N ILE A 183 -4.16 25.91 -0.05
CA ILE A 183 -4.29 24.64 -0.78
C ILE A 183 -3.12 23.72 -0.42
N CYS A 184 -1.87 24.18 -0.54
CA CYS A 184 -0.68 23.40 -0.15
C CYS A 184 -0.74 22.92 1.30
N LEU A 185 -1.16 23.78 2.24
CA LEU A 185 -1.32 23.41 3.64
C LEU A 185 -2.38 22.30 3.82
N THR A 186 -3.51 22.41 3.11
CA THR A 186 -4.57 21.39 3.15
C THR A 186 -4.08 20.05 2.62
N TRP A 187 -3.33 20.03 1.51
CA TRP A 187 -2.71 18.81 0.97
C TRP A 187 -1.71 18.20 1.95
N PHE A 188 -0.88 19.01 2.61
CA PHE A 188 0.05 18.53 3.61
C PHE A 188 -0.66 17.87 4.79
N VAL A 189 -1.72 18.49 5.31
CA VAL A 189 -2.54 17.93 6.39
C VAL A 189 -3.20 16.63 5.95
N LEU A 190 -3.81 16.60 4.76
CA LEU A 190 -4.46 15.42 4.19
C LEU A 190 -3.48 14.25 4.03
N LEU A 191 -2.34 14.47 3.39
CA LEU A 191 -1.30 13.45 3.20
C LEU A 191 -0.76 12.95 4.55
N SER A 192 -0.56 13.84 5.52
CA SER A 192 -0.11 13.46 6.86
C SER A 192 -1.14 12.57 7.55
N MET A 193 -2.42 12.95 7.54
CA MET A 193 -3.50 12.15 8.13
C MET A 193 -3.62 10.77 7.46
N MET A 194 -3.55 10.72 6.13
CA MET A 194 -3.58 9.46 5.38
C MET A 194 -2.37 8.59 5.71
N TYR A 195 -1.17 9.17 5.80
CA TYR A 195 0.04 8.45 6.18
C TYR A 195 -0.03 7.89 7.60
N PHE A 196 -0.53 8.66 8.58
CA PHE A 196 -0.75 8.13 9.93
C PHE A 196 -1.77 6.99 9.94
N ASN A 197 -2.86 7.11 9.18
CA ASN A 197 -3.85 6.05 9.06
C ASN A 197 -3.27 4.79 8.39
N TYR A 198 -2.44 4.96 7.36
CA TYR A 198 -1.70 3.88 6.72
C TYR A 198 -0.81 3.15 7.72
N LYS A 199 0.02 3.91 8.46
CA LYS A 199 0.94 3.34 9.45
C LYS A 199 0.22 2.55 10.53
N ARG A 200 -0.88 3.10 11.09
CA ARG A 200 -1.69 2.39 12.09
C ARG A 200 -2.32 1.11 11.54
N SER A 201 -2.77 1.14 10.29
CA SER A 201 -3.35 -0.04 9.62
C SER A 201 -2.29 -1.12 9.40
N LEU A 202 -1.09 -0.72 8.99
CA LEU A 202 0.07 -1.60 8.81
C LEU A 202 0.50 -2.26 10.12
N GLU A 203 0.61 -1.47 11.20
CA GLU A 203 0.96 -1.95 12.54
C GLU A 203 -0.09 -2.94 13.09
N ALA A 204 -1.38 -2.64 12.89
CA ALA A 204 -2.46 -3.54 13.29
C ALA A 204 -2.41 -4.87 12.52
N LEU A 205 -2.19 -4.82 11.20
CA LEU A 205 -2.02 -5.99 10.36
C LEU A 205 -0.81 -6.83 10.78
N GLN A 206 0.34 -6.19 11.02
CA GLN A 206 1.55 -6.85 11.49
C GLN A 206 1.34 -7.50 12.86
N SER A 207 0.68 -6.81 13.80
CA SER A 207 0.41 -7.33 15.15
C SER A 207 -0.49 -8.57 15.12
N ILE A 208 -1.57 -8.55 14.33
CA ILE A 208 -2.47 -9.69 14.16
C ILE A 208 -1.74 -10.86 13.50
N ALA A 209 -1.00 -10.61 12.44
CA ALA A 209 -0.23 -11.66 11.75
C ALA A 209 0.80 -12.28 12.68
N ASN A 210 1.64 -11.47 13.34
CA ASN A 210 2.72 -11.94 14.20
C ASN A 210 2.19 -12.70 15.42
N SER A 211 1.18 -12.18 16.12
CA SER A 211 0.61 -12.87 17.29
C SER A 211 0.03 -14.25 16.92
N THR A 212 -0.69 -14.33 15.81
CA THR A 212 -1.25 -15.59 15.30
C THR A 212 -0.16 -16.58 14.94
N LEU A 213 0.86 -16.12 14.20
CA LEU A 213 1.97 -16.96 13.77
C LEU A 213 2.82 -17.45 14.94
N THR A 214 3.10 -16.59 15.92
CA THR A 214 3.78 -16.98 17.16
C THR A 214 3.01 -18.10 17.84
N GLN A 215 1.69 -17.96 18.02
CA GLN A 215 0.89 -19.01 18.63
C GLN A 215 0.99 -20.33 17.86
N VAL A 216 0.82 -20.30 16.53
CA VAL A 216 0.86 -21.52 15.71
C VAL A 216 2.25 -22.17 15.70
N ILE A 217 3.32 -21.38 15.64
CA ILE A 217 4.69 -21.89 15.69
C ILE A 217 4.97 -22.54 17.05
N MET A 218 4.53 -21.92 18.15
CA MET A 218 4.69 -22.50 19.48
C MET A 218 3.89 -23.79 19.63
N GLU A 219 2.64 -23.84 19.15
CA GLU A 219 1.83 -25.07 19.14
C GLU A 219 2.50 -26.21 18.34
N ASP A 220 3.09 -25.90 17.19
CA ASP A 220 3.78 -26.89 16.38
C ASP A 220 5.09 -27.34 17.02
N TYR A 221 5.85 -26.42 17.64
CA TYR A 221 7.05 -26.75 18.39
C TYR A 221 6.76 -27.70 19.55
N GLU A 222 5.75 -27.41 20.39
CA GLU A 222 5.35 -28.29 21.50
C GLU A 222 5.02 -29.72 21.06
N ARG A 223 4.55 -29.92 19.82
CA ARG A 223 4.24 -31.25 19.28
C ARG A 223 5.46 -32.05 18.84
N ILE A 224 6.53 -31.39 18.41
CA ILE A 224 7.71 -32.04 17.80
C ILE A 224 8.96 -31.99 18.68
N LYS A 225 8.86 -31.41 19.88
CA LYS A 225 9.98 -31.34 20.84
C LYS A 225 10.68 -32.70 20.99
N PRO A 226 12.02 -32.73 20.99
CA PRO A 226 12.93 -31.58 21.12
C PRO A 226 13.32 -30.87 19.81
N GLU A 227 12.75 -31.26 18.66
CA GLU A 227 13.13 -30.71 17.36
C GLU A 227 12.58 -29.28 17.14
N LYS A 228 13.30 -28.47 16.35
CA LYS A 228 12.82 -27.14 15.92
C LYS A 228 11.86 -27.27 14.74
N VAL A 229 10.90 -26.34 14.65
CA VAL A 229 10.01 -26.24 13.48
C VAL A 229 10.83 -25.82 12.27
N THR A 230 10.95 -26.69 11.27
CA THR A 230 11.64 -26.35 10.02
C THR A 230 10.70 -25.57 9.09
N ILE A 231 11.12 -24.38 8.66
CA ILE A 231 10.42 -23.61 7.61
C ILE A 231 11.35 -23.53 6.39
N TRP A 232 10.85 -24.05 5.27
CA TRP A 232 11.57 -24.04 4.00
C TRP A 232 11.31 -22.74 3.24
N PHE A 233 12.37 -22.20 2.64
CA PHE A 233 12.36 -21.02 1.80
C PHE A 233 12.89 -21.37 0.41
N SER A 234 12.08 -21.12 -0.64
CA SER A 234 12.58 -21.08 -2.01
C SER A 234 12.75 -19.61 -2.41
N GLU A 235 13.95 -19.26 -2.86
CA GLU A 235 14.18 -18.05 -3.65
C GLU A 235 13.46 -18.10 -5.00
#